data_AF-A0A2U0RWK0-F1
#
_entry.id   AF-A0A2U0RWK0-F1
#
_cell.length_a   1.000
_cell.length_b   1.000
_cell.length_c   1.000
_cell.angle_alpha   90.00
_cell.angle_beta   90.00
_cell.angle_gamma   90.00
#
_symmetry.space_group_name_H-M   'P 1'
#
loop_
_entity.id
_entity.type
_entity.pdbx_description
1 polymer ?
#
loop_
_entity_poly.entity_id
_entity_poly.type
_entity_poly.pdbx_seq_one_letter_code
_entity_poly.pdbx_strand_id
1 'polypeptide(L)'
;MVFIYCRTSDDLKQVGQFLCRANSVTGNNSDNSWVVNESDDDCWVIATTCNLSTAGMLSRVRDDVICIEVDDDCAPKVIEPLIKKYGFDNLKWLLTK
;
A
#
# COMPACT_ATOMS: atom_id res chain seq x y z
N MET A 1 0.50 -12.27 -6.77
CA MET A 1 0.90 -10.88 -6.49
C MET A 1 0.01 -9.93 -7.27
N VAL A 2 -0.36 -8.80 -6.66
CA VAL A 2 -1.16 -7.75 -7.29
C VAL A 2 -0.33 -6.48 -7.43
N PHE A 3 -0.35 -5.89 -8.63
CA PHE A 3 0.22 -4.57 -8.86
C PHE A 3 -0.92 -3.55 -8.89
N ILE A 4 -0.85 -2.53 -8.03
CA ILE A 4 -1.84 -1.46 -7.92
C ILE A 4 -1.21 -0.16 -8.40
N TYR A 5 -1.80 0.46 -9.38
CA TYR A 5 -1.44 1.77 -9.89
C TYR A 5 -2.43 2.80 -9.36
N CYS A 6 -1.92 3.79 -8.62
CA CYS A 6 -2.73 4.84 -8.04
C CYS A 6 -2.26 6.20 -8.57
N ARG A 7 -3.19 6.95 -9.16
CA ARG A 7 -2.94 8.33 -9.55
C ARG A 7 -3.07 9.23 -8.33
N THR A 8 -1.98 9.90 -7.94
CA THR A 8 -1.96 10.78 -6.77
C THR A 8 -0.79 11.77 -6.83
N SER A 9 -0.99 12.95 -6.24
CA SER A 9 0.07 13.92 -5.98
C SER A 9 0.79 13.70 -4.63
N ASP A 10 0.23 12.84 -3.77
CA ASP A 10 0.81 12.53 -2.47
C ASP A 10 2.18 11.85 -2.65
N ASP A 11 3.11 12.13 -1.73
CA ASP A 11 4.39 11.44 -1.70
C ASP A 11 4.26 9.97 -1.22
N LEU A 12 5.27 9.14 -1.48
CA LEU A 12 5.23 7.71 -1.14
C LEU A 12 5.06 7.48 0.37
N LYS A 13 5.67 8.34 1.19
CA LYS A 13 5.59 8.28 2.65
C LYS A 13 4.17 8.55 3.15
N GLN A 14 3.51 9.58 2.61
CA GLN A 14 2.13 9.92 2.94
C GLN A 14 1.17 8.79 2.60
N VAL A 15 1.36 8.14 1.45
CA VAL A 15 0.55 7.00 1.02
C VAL A 15 0.79 5.80 1.94
N GLY A 16 2.06 5.46 2.21
CA GLY A 16 2.40 4.37 3.11
C GLY A 16 1.81 4.57 4.51
N GLN A 17 1.97 5.77 5.09
CA GLN A 17 1.44 6.09 6.42
C GLN A 17 -0.09 6.03 6.45
N PHE A 18 -0.75 6.49 5.39
CA PHE A 18 -2.19 6.37 5.25
C PHE A 18 -2.63 4.91 5.25
N LEU A 19 -1.98 4.06 4.46
CA LEU A 19 -2.28 2.63 4.37
C LEU A 19 -2.07 1.90 5.71
N CYS A 20 -0.99 2.20 6.43
CA CYS A 20 -0.78 1.66 7.77
C CYS A 20 -1.89 2.10 8.73
N ARG A 21 -2.24 3.40 8.76
CA ARG A 21 -3.30 3.91 9.64
C ARG A 21 -4.66 3.29 9.32
N ALA A 22 -5.02 3.17 8.05
CA ALA A 22 -6.30 2.61 7.63
C ALA A 22 -6.49 1.15 8.10
N ASN A 23 -5.39 0.38 8.13
CA ASN A 23 -5.38 -1.01 8.57
C ASN A 23 -5.18 -1.18 10.09
N SER A 24 -4.57 -0.22 10.77
CA SER A 24 -4.46 -0.22 12.24
C SER A 24 -5.77 0.15 12.93
N VAL A 25 -6.62 0.98 12.34
CA VAL A 25 -7.90 1.42 12.93
C VAL A 25 -8.98 0.32 12.83
N THR A 26 -8.87 -0.58 11.87
CA THR A 26 -9.84 -1.66 11.64
C THR A 26 -9.53 -2.94 12.42
N GLY A 27 -8.34 -3.07 13.02
CA GLY A 27 -7.92 -4.23 13.80
C GLY A 27 -8.11 -4.04 15.31
N ASN A 28 -9.16 -4.63 15.88
CA ASN A 28 -9.35 -4.74 17.33
C ASN A 28 -8.46 -5.84 17.97
N ASN A 29 -7.46 -6.34 17.24
CA ASN A 29 -6.50 -7.35 17.69
C ASN A 29 -5.11 -6.71 17.78
N SER A 30 -4.49 -6.86 18.94
CA SER A 30 -3.15 -6.36 19.31
C SER A 30 -1.98 -6.82 18.42
N ASP A 31 -2.22 -7.67 17.42
CA ASP A 31 -1.18 -8.44 16.74
C ASP A 31 -0.88 -7.98 15.28
N ASN A 32 -1.60 -6.99 14.75
CA ASN A 32 -1.44 -6.54 13.35
C ASN A 32 -0.89 -5.11 13.24
N SER A 33 0.32 -4.84 13.73
CA SER A 33 0.95 -3.53 13.54
C SER A 33 1.54 -3.41 12.13
N TRP A 34 1.00 -2.47 11.34
CA TRP A 34 1.53 -2.13 10.01
C TRP A 34 2.58 -1.03 10.16
N VAL A 35 3.76 -1.24 9.58
CA VAL A 35 4.89 -0.29 9.67
C VAL A 35 5.35 0.10 8.27
N VAL A 36 5.66 1.38 8.09
CA VAL A 36 6.27 1.89 6.86
C VAL A 36 7.75 2.09 7.11
N ASN A 37 8.59 1.47 6.29
CA ASN A 37 10.03 1.68 6.29
C ASN A 37 10.47 2.22 4.92
N GLU A 38 11.43 3.14 4.94
CA GLU A 38 12.12 3.57 3.74
C GLU A 38 13.11 2.48 3.31
N SER A 39 13.15 2.17 2.02
CA SER A 39 14.15 1.30 1.40
C SER A 39 15.11 2.15 0.59
N ASP A 40 16.34 1.65 0.41
CA ASP A 40 17.24 2.19 -0.61
C ASP A 40 16.56 2.09 -2.00
N ASP A 41 16.86 3.04 -2.90
CA ASP A 41 16.31 3.22 -4.26
C ASP A 41 14.91 3.85 -4.40
N ASP A 42 14.62 4.94 -3.67
CA ASP A 42 13.36 5.72 -3.80
C ASP A 42 12.06 4.89 -3.60
N CYS A 43 12.18 3.75 -2.92
CA CYS A 43 11.11 2.82 -2.66
C CYS A 43 10.71 2.84 -1.18
N TRP A 44 9.41 2.68 -0.91
CA TRP A 44 8.86 2.63 0.44
C TRP A 44 8.20 1.29 0.68
N VAL A 45 8.55 0.61 1.76
CA VAL A 45 8.04 -0.72 2.06
C VAL A 45 7.00 -0.64 3.17
N ILE A 46 5.84 -1.24 2.92
CA ILE A 46 4.84 -1.49 3.95
C ILE A 46 5.02 -2.92 4.42
N ALA A 47 5.34 -3.09 5.70
CA ALA A 47 5.48 -4.39 6.34
C ALA A 47 4.32 -4.66 7.30
N THR A 48 3.89 -5.92 7.39
CA THR A 48 2.99 -6.36 8.47
C THR A 48 3.80 -7.11 9.53
N THR A 49 3.58 -6.80 10.81
CA THR A 49 4.28 -7.50 11.91
C THR A 49 3.78 -8.92 12.16
N CYS A 50 2.60 -9.27 11.66
CA CYS A 50 1.98 -10.57 11.91
C CYS A 50 2.78 -11.75 11.33
N ASN A 51 3.63 -11.53 10.31
CA ASN A 51 4.40 -12.61 9.67
C ASN A 51 5.83 -12.23 9.23
N LEU A 52 6.36 -11.05 9.58
CA LEU A 52 7.62 -10.50 9.00
C LEU A 52 7.60 -10.43 7.45
N SER A 53 6.44 -10.60 6.82
CA SER A 53 6.26 -10.55 5.38
C SER A 53 5.96 -9.12 4.93
N THR A 54 6.66 -8.70 3.87
CA THR A 54 6.40 -7.44 3.17
C THR A 54 4.95 -7.43 2.67
N ALA A 55 4.11 -6.54 3.20
CA ALA A 55 2.72 -6.39 2.79
C ALA A 55 2.62 -5.78 1.39
N GLY A 56 3.57 -4.91 1.09
CA GLY A 56 3.78 -4.39 -0.24
C GLY A 56 4.92 -3.39 -0.35
N MET A 57 5.34 -3.12 -1.58
CA MET A 57 6.37 -2.16 -1.93
C MET A 57 5.75 -1.05 -2.78
N LEU A 58 6.03 0.19 -2.40
CA LEU A 58 5.57 1.40 -3.05
C LEU A 58 6.73 2.01 -3.83
N SER A 59 6.49 2.33 -5.09
CA SER A 59 7.44 3.01 -5.95
C SER A 59 6.74 4.08 -6.77
N ARG A 60 7.47 5.13 -7.15
CA ARG A 60 6.97 6.16 -8.06
C ARG A 60 7.32 5.77 -9.50
N VAL A 61 6.31 5.59 -10.34
CA VAL A 61 6.50 5.23 -11.76
C VAL A 61 6.27 6.42 -12.69
N ARG A 62 5.61 7.47 -12.20
CA ARG A 62 5.44 8.77 -12.85
C ARG A 62 5.22 9.85 -11.78
N ASP A 63 5.39 11.12 -12.12
CA ASP A 63 5.14 12.27 -11.24
C ASP A 63 3.83 12.17 -10.45
N ASP A 64 2.75 11.71 -11.10
CA ASP A 64 1.41 11.58 -10.53
C ASP A 64 0.93 10.13 -10.41
N VAL A 65 1.81 9.12 -10.58
CA VAL A 65 1.44 7.71 -10.49
C VAL A 65 2.41 6.94 -9.61
N ILE A 66 1.86 6.30 -8.59
CA ILE A 66 2.58 5.33 -7.76
C ILE A 66 2.17 3.91 -8.14
N CYS A 67 3.12 2.99 -8.04
CA CYS A 67 2.89 1.56 -8.13
C CYS A 67 3.03 0.95 -6.74
N ILE A 68 2.14 0.03 -6.41
CA ILE A 68 2.16 -0.72 -5.17
C ILE A 68 2.11 -2.20 -5.53
N GLU A 69 3.22 -2.88 -5.32
CA GLU A 69 3.29 -4.34 -5.41
C GLU A 69 2.85 -4.91 -4.08
N VAL A 70 1.83 -5.77 -4.06
CA VAL A 70 1.27 -6.32 -2.82
C VAL A 70 1.02 -7.82 -2.96
N ASP A 71 1.13 -8.54 -1.85
CA ASP A 71 0.68 -9.92 -1.78
C ASP A 71 -0.83 -10.01 -1.98
N ASP A 72 -1.30 -11.10 -2.60
CA ASP A 72 -2.71 -11.29 -2.96
C ASP A 72 -3.62 -11.23 -1.72
N ASP A 73 -3.16 -11.78 -0.60
CA ASP A 73 -3.85 -11.78 0.69
C ASP A 73 -3.95 -10.37 1.33
N CYS A 74 -3.07 -9.46 0.92
CA CYS A 74 -3.04 -8.07 1.39
C CYS A 74 -3.72 -7.11 0.42
N ALA A 75 -4.03 -7.53 -0.82
CA ALA A 75 -4.56 -6.64 -1.85
C ALA A 75 -5.87 -5.93 -1.45
N PRO A 76 -6.89 -6.58 -0.84
CA PRO A 76 -8.10 -5.87 -0.41
C PRO A 76 -7.83 -4.78 0.64
N LYS A 77 -6.89 -5.03 1.55
CA LYS A 77 -6.46 -4.11 2.61
C LYS A 77 -5.73 -2.87 2.08
N VAL A 78 -5.28 -2.91 0.82
CA VAL A 78 -4.63 -1.79 0.13
C VAL A 78 -5.60 -1.12 -0.84
N ILE A 79 -6.34 -1.89 -1.64
CA ILE A 79 -7.27 -1.37 -2.64
C ILE A 79 -8.39 -0.56 -1.99
N GLU A 80 -9.04 -1.08 -0.94
CA GLU A 80 -10.20 -0.40 -0.35
C GLU A 80 -9.88 0.97 0.24
N PRO A 81 -8.82 1.16 1.05
CA PRO A 81 -8.45 2.49 1.53
C PRO A 81 -8.10 3.47 0.40
N LEU A 82 -7.43 3.00 -0.66
CA LEU A 82 -7.05 3.85 -1.78
C LEU A 82 -8.27 4.28 -2.60
N ILE A 83 -9.24 3.39 -2.83
CA ILE A 83 -10.52 3.77 -3.46
C ILE A 83 -11.24 4.82 -2.60
N LYS A 84 -11.27 4.65 -1.27
CA LYS A 84 -11.91 5.63 -0.36
C LYS A 84 -11.22 6.99 -0.38
N LYS A 85 -9.88 7.04 -0.49
CA LYS A 85 -9.11 8.29 -0.45
C LYS A 85 -9.02 8.99 -1.81
N TYR A 86 -8.72 8.24 -2.86
CA TYR A 86 -8.39 8.78 -4.18
C TYR A 86 -9.50 8.56 -5.21
N GLY A 87 -10.49 7.73 -4.93
CA GLY A 87 -11.59 7.41 -5.85
C GLY A 87 -11.26 6.26 -6.80
N PHE A 88 -12.30 5.56 -7.23
CA PHE A 88 -12.18 4.37 -8.09
C PHE A 88 -11.50 4.67 -9.43
N ASP A 89 -11.74 5.84 -10.03
CA ASP A 89 -11.18 6.21 -11.33
C ASP A 89 -9.66 6.38 -11.31
N ASN A 90 -9.10 6.70 -10.14
CA ASN A 90 -7.67 6.90 -9.94
C ASN A 90 -6.93 5.60 -9.59
N LEU A 91 -7.63 4.46 -9.52
CA LEU A 91 -7.05 3.17 -9.21
C LEU A 91 -7.19 2.19 -10.38
N LYS A 92 -6.09 1.49 -10.71
CA LYS A 92 -6.07 0.33 -11.60
C LYS A 92 -5.22 -0.75 -10.94
N TRP A 93 -5.59 -2.01 -11.11
CA TRP A 93 -4.78 -3.12 -10.61
C TRP A 93 -4.68 -4.25 -11.63
N LEU A 94 -3.55 -4.95 -11.59
CA LEU A 94 -3.25 -6.10 -12.41
C LEU A 94 -3.02 -7.31 -11.51
N LEU A 95 -3.76 -8.38 -11.76
CA LEU A 95 -3.54 -9.67 -11.14
C LEU A 95 -2.48 -10.42 -11.95
N THR A 96 -1.38 -10.79 -11.30
CA THR A 96 -0.36 -11.63 -11.93
C THR A 96 -0.55 -13.09 -11.51
N LYS A 97 -0.41 -14.01 -12.46
CA LYS A 97 -0.54 -15.47 -12.24
C LYS A 97 0.80 -16.07 -11.88
#